data_AF-A0AAJ6AAZ9-F1
#
_entry.id   AF-A0AAJ6AAZ9-F1
#
_cell.length_a   1.000
_cell.length_b   1.000
_cell.length_c   1.000
_cell.angle_alpha   90.00
_cell.angle_beta   90.00
_cell.angle_gamma   90.00
#
_symmetry.space_group_name_H-M   'P 1'
#
loop_
_entity.id
_entity.type
_entity.pdbx_description
1 polymer ?
#
loop_
_entity_poly.entity_id
_entity_poly.type
_entity_poly.pdbx_seq_one_letter_code
_entity_poly.pdbx_strand_id
1 'polypeptide(L)'
;MSGDTEAGGAGWLGDEIISSRLPDKRLARRMHRLLDQMTSAPGHPIPAACGDWAATKAAYRFFDNPRVTEHGVLAGHFAATAKRCADSEGPILIVQDTTEFTYSRTRLGKIGFTRTVNAGGYKAGRSYAVTLCGMLIHSSLALTLEGAPLGLESRGLSQGDEIRLRRRKGKARDRRSIGEVPRPHCGGCWRRI
;
A
#
# COMPACT_ATOMS: atom_id res chain seq x y z
N MET A 1 37.86 -10.65 -28.23
CA MET A 1 38.00 -9.56 -27.25
C MET A 1 36.59 -9.22 -26.78
N SER A 2 36.11 -9.99 -25.82
CA SER A 2 34.79 -9.81 -25.23
C SER A 2 34.92 -8.68 -24.22
N GLY A 3 34.42 -7.50 -24.58
CA GLY A 3 34.35 -6.37 -23.68
C GLY A 3 33.36 -6.69 -22.58
N ASP A 4 33.87 -6.92 -21.38
CA ASP A 4 33.11 -6.83 -20.15
C ASP A 4 32.44 -5.46 -20.12
N THR A 5 31.14 -5.44 -20.44
CA THR A 5 30.32 -4.26 -20.16
C THR A 5 30.16 -4.24 -18.65
N GLU A 6 31.02 -3.47 -18.01
CA GLU A 6 30.90 -3.13 -16.60
C GLU A 6 29.46 -2.75 -16.31
N ALA A 7 28.88 -3.35 -15.26
CA ALA A 7 27.61 -2.94 -14.69
C ALA A 7 27.77 -1.59 -13.96
N GLY A 8 28.20 -0.57 -14.69
CA GLY A 8 28.17 0.82 -14.31
C GLY A 8 26.89 1.43 -14.86
N GLY A 9 25.88 1.58 -14.00
CA GLY A 9 24.64 2.23 -14.36
C GLY A 9 23.85 2.57 -13.11
N ALA A 10 24.19 3.69 -12.48
CA ALA A 10 23.27 4.38 -11.58
C ALA A 10 22.08 4.86 -12.44
N GLY A 11 21.13 3.96 -12.68
CA GLY A 11 19.84 4.30 -13.27
C GLY A 11 18.95 4.97 -12.23
N TRP A 12 17.93 5.69 -12.68
CA TRP A 12 16.95 6.37 -11.81
C TRP A 12 16.45 5.47 -10.66
N LEU A 13 16.27 4.17 -10.92
CA LEU A 13 15.83 3.21 -9.91
C LEU A 13 16.84 3.05 -8.76
N GLY A 14 18.15 3.05 -9.06
CA GLY A 14 19.20 2.97 -8.05
C GLY A 14 19.21 4.20 -7.15
N ASP A 15 19.06 5.38 -7.74
CA ASP A 15 18.97 6.65 -7.00
C ASP A 15 17.71 6.71 -6.13
N GLU A 16 16.58 6.20 -6.63
CA GLU A 16 15.29 6.20 -5.94
C GLU A 16 15.33 5.35 -4.66
N ILE A 17 16.05 4.22 -4.66
CA ILE A 17 16.03 3.26 -3.54
C ILE A 17 17.31 3.26 -2.71
N ILE A 18 18.25 4.16 -3.00
CA ILE A 18 19.56 4.21 -2.34
C ILE A 18 19.44 4.35 -0.81
N SER A 19 18.42 5.07 -0.36
CA SER A 19 18.13 5.34 1.05
C SER A 19 17.16 4.34 1.68
N SER A 20 16.84 3.23 1.00
CA SER A 20 15.99 2.17 1.57
C SER A 20 16.69 1.50 2.76
N ARG A 21 15.94 1.32 3.85
CA ARG A 21 16.44 0.76 5.11
C ARG A 21 16.21 -0.74 5.18
N LEU A 22 16.93 -1.48 4.35
CA LEU A 22 16.93 -2.94 4.37
C LEU A 22 18.07 -3.48 5.24
N PRO A 23 17.83 -4.58 5.98
CA PRO A 23 18.77 -5.03 7.02
C PRO A 23 20.01 -5.75 6.48
N ASP A 24 20.05 -6.10 5.18
CA ASP A 24 21.28 -6.61 4.56
C ASP A 24 21.36 -6.31 3.05
N LYS A 25 22.60 -6.38 2.53
CA LYS A 25 22.91 -6.10 1.11
C LYS A 25 22.30 -7.12 0.15
N ARG A 26 21.93 -8.32 0.60
CA ARG A 26 21.31 -9.34 -0.26
C ARG A 26 19.85 -8.97 -0.54
N LEU A 27 19.14 -8.46 0.47
CA LEU A 27 17.79 -7.93 0.33
C LEU A 27 17.77 -6.67 -0.53
N ALA A 28 18.72 -5.74 -0.34
CA ALA A 28 18.81 -4.54 -1.19
C ALA A 28 19.00 -4.88 -2.68
N ARG A 29 19.96 -5.78 -3.00
CA ARG A 29 20.14 -6.24 -4.39
C ARG A 29 18.91 -6.96 -4.94
N ARG A 30 18.18 -7.68 -4.09
CA ARG A 30 16.94 -8.35 -4.51
C ARG A 30 15.82 -7.34 -4.78
N MET A 31 15.64 -6.34 -3.91
CA MET A 31 14.67 -5.26 -4.12
C MET A 31 14.93 -4.55 -5.44
N HIS A 32 16.18 -4.18 -5.73
CA HIS A 32 16.55 -3.56 -6.99
C HIS A 32 16.15 -4.41 -8.20
N ARG A 33 16.50 -5.72 -8.21
CA ARG A 33 16.12 -6.63 -9.30
C ARG A 33 14.61 -6.77 -9.45
N LEU A 34 13.87 -6.87 -8.34
CA LEU A 34 12.42 -7.00 -8.38
C LEU A 34 11.75 -5.74 -8.95
N LEU A 35 12.21 -4.56 -8.54
CA LEU A 35 11.68 -3.31 -9.07
C LEU A 35 12.00 -3.14 -10.55
N ASP A 36 13.21 -3.50 -10.99
CA ASP A 36 13.59 -3.49 -12.40
C ASP A 36 12.70 -4.41 -13.25
N GLN A 37 12.44 -5.63 -12.77
CA GLN A 37 11.53 -6.59 -13.41
C GLN A 37 10.08 -6.09 -13.44
N MET A 38 9.58 -5.54 -12.33
CA MET A 38 8.19 -5.11 -12.21
C MET A 38 7.90 -3.80 -12.99
N THR A 39 8.87 -2.88 -13.05
CA THR A 39 8.76 -1.64 -13.84
C THR A 39 8.84 -1.91 -15.33
N SER A 40 9.57 -2.96 -15.74
CA SER A 40 9.65 -3.40 -17.14
C SER A 40 8.41 -4.18 -17.62
N ALA A 41 7.57 -4.67 -16.70
CA ALA A 41 6.36 -5.45 -17.00
C ALA A 41 5.16 -5.01 -16.14
N PRO A 42 4.72 -3.74 -16.23
CA PRO A 42 3.62 -3.24 -15.42
C PRO A 42 2.33 -4.01 -15.69
N GLY A 43 1.61 -4.37 -14.63
CA GLY A 43 0.36 -5.12 -14.72
C GLY A 43 0.53 -6.64 -14.89
N HIS A 44 1.74 -7.13 -15.16
CA HIS A 44 1.99 -8.56 -15.21
C HIS A 44 2.02 -9.18 -13.80
N PRO A 45 1.55 -10.44 -13.65
CA PRO A 45 1.69 -11.15 -12.39
C PRO A 45 3.18 -11.43 -12.10
N ILE A 46 3.55 -11.51 -10.82
CA ILE A 46 4.94 -11.72 -10.37
C ILE A 46 5.67 -12.84 -11.16
N PRO A 47 5.07 -14.04 -11.39
CA PRO A 47 5.74 -15.08 -12.15
C PRO A 47 6.08 -14.71 -13.59
N ALA A 48 5.22 -13.93 -14.24
CA ALA A 48 5.44 -13.47 -15.61
C ALA A 48 6.52 -12.37 -15.66
N ALA A 49 6.52 -11.44 -14.69
CA ALA A 49 7.54 -10.39 -14.60
C ALA A 49 8.93 -10.95 -14.24
N CYS A 50 9.00 -12.01 -13.43
CA CYS A 50 10.26 -12.60 -12.98
C CYS A 50 10.90 -13.57 -14.01
N GLY A 51 10.15 -14.03 -15.01
CA GLY A 51 10.63 -14.86 -16.13
C GLY A 51 10.90 -16.33 -15.80
N ASP A 52 11.46 -16.65 -14.62
CA ASP A 52 11.79 -18.01 -14.23
C ASP A 52 11.29 -18.40 -12.82
N TRP A 53 11.28 -19.70 -12.54
CA TRP A 53 10.79 -20.25 -11.27
C TRP A 53 11.64 -19.85 -10.06
N ALA A 54 12.96 -19.78 -10.21
CA ALA A 54 13.87 -19.44 -9.12
C ALA A 54 13.71 -17.98 -8.70
N ALA A 55 13.62 -17.06 -9.67
CA ALA A 55 13.34 -15.64 -9.52
C ALA A 55 11.94 -15.42 -8.91
N THR A 56 10.94 -16.15 -9.41
CA THR A 56 9.57 -16.11 -8.85
C THR A 56 9.56 -16.53 -7.37
N LYS A 57 10.21 -17.64 -7.02
CA LYS A 57 10.35 -18.07 -5.62
C LYS A 57 11.14 -17.06 -4.80
N ALA A 58 12.16 -16.43 -5.38
CA ALA A 58 12.94 -15.40 -4.73
C ALA A 58 12.09 -14.15 -4.43
N ALA A 59 11.18 -13.77 -5.33
CA ALA A 59 10.23 -12.67 -5.16
C ALA A 59 9.25 -12.95 -4.01
N TYR A 60 8.59 -14.11 -4.02
CA TYR A 60 7.68 -14.48 -2.94
C TYR A 60 8.38 -14.55 -1.59
N ARG A 61 9.59 -15.12 -1.52
CA ARG A 61 10.40 -15.14 -0.29
C ARG A 61 10.85 -13.75 0.16
N PHE A 62 10.93 -12.78 -0.76
CA PHE A 62 11.24 -11.39 -0.40
C PHE A 62 10.03 -10.71 0.25
N PHE A 63 8.85 -10.84 -0.37
CA PHE A 63 7.61 -10.26 0.16
C PHE A 63 7.12 -10.91 1.46
N ASP A 64 7.41 -12.20 1.66
CA ASP A 64 7.07 -12.96 2.88
C ASP A 64 8.15 -12.84 3.98
N ASN A 65 9.21 -12.05 3.75
CA ASN A 65 10.30 -11.93 4.72
C ASN A 65 9.94 -10.92 5.83
N PRO A 66 9.85 -11.33 7.10
CA PRO A 66 9.53 -10.41 8.20
C PRO A 66 10.59 -9.33 8.43
N ARG A 67 11.81 -9.52 7.92
CA ARG A 67 12.89 -8.53 7.96
C ARG A 67 12.73 -7.42 6.93
N VAL A 68 11.88 -7.61 5.91
CA VAL A 68 11.53 -6.60 4.91
C VAL A 68 10.28 -5.89 5.40
N THR A 69 10.45 -4.68 5.94
CA THR A 69 9.34 -3.87 6.43
C THR A 69 8.93 -2.85 5.37
N GLU A 70 7.65 -2.47 5.39
CA GLU A 70 7.15 -1.40 4.52
C GLU A 70 7.95 -0.11 4.67
N HIS A 71 8.16 0.34 5.91
CA HIS A 71 8.97 1.52 6.19
C HIS A 71 10.39 1.38 5.63
N GLY A 72 10.99 0.18 5.69
CA GLY A 72 12.30 -0.09 5.13
C GLY A 72 12.35 0.08 3.62
N VAL A 73 11.32 -0.40 2.93
CA VAL A 73 11.17 -0.28 1.47
C VAL A 73 10.92 1.18 1.07
N LEU A 74 9.93 1.85 1.70
CA LEU A 74 9.48 3.20 1.34
C LEU A 74 10.46 4.32 1.73
N ALA A 75 11.36 4.09 2.70
CA ALA A 75 12.32 5.10 3.13
C ALA A 75 13.17 5.67 1.99
N GLY A 76 13.53 4.83 1.00
CA GLY A 76 14.25 5.26 -0.20
C GLY A 76 13.45 6.28 -1.00
N HIS A 77 12.22 5.89 -1.36
CA HIS A 77 11.28 6.72 -2.10
C HIS A 77 11.00 8.07 -1.42
N PHE A 78 10.77 8.07 -0.11
CA PHE A 78 10.53 9.32 0.63
C PHE A 78 11.76 10.23 0.64
N ALA A 79 12.96 9.68 0.79
CA ALA A 79 14.18 10.46 0.71
C ALA A 79 14.40 11.04 -0.70
N ALA A 80 14.10 10.26 -1.75
CA ALA A 80 14.19 10.70 -3.13
C ALA A 80 13.16 11.80 -3.45
N THR A 81 11.91 11.66 -2.99
CA THR A 81 10.89 12.72 -3.08
C THR A 81 11.34 13.97 -2.33
N ALA A 82 11.82 13.85 -1.09
CA ALA A 82 12.29 15.00 -0.30
C ALA A 82 13.43 15.74 -1.00
N LYS A 83 14.36 15.01 -1.63
CA LYS A 83 15.42 15.60 -2.45
C LYS A 83 14.86 16.36 -3.65
N ARG A 84 13.94 15.74 -4.42
CA ARG A 84 13.29 16.42 -5.55
C ARG A 84 12.51 17.66 -5.14
N CYS A 85 11.85 17.64 -3.98
CA CYS A 85 11.19 18.81 -3.41
C CYS A 85 12.20 19.92 -3.03
N ALA A 86 13.32 19.57 -2.41
CA ALA A 86 14.36 20.55 -2.05
C ALA A 86 15.03 21.17 -3.27
N ASP A 87 15.18 20.40 -4.35
CA ASP A 87 15.77 20.83 -5.62
C ASP A 87 14.76 21.59 -6.51
N SER A 88 13.47 21.63 -6.15
CA SER A 88 12.43 22.31 -6.94
C SER A 88 12.35 23.80 -6.58
N GLU A 89 12.22 24.64 -7.60
CA GLU A 89 11.98 26.06 -7.42
C GLU A 89 10.48 26.36 -7.28
N GLY A 90 10.14 27.23 -6.33
CA GLY A 90 8.78 27.72 -6.15
C GLY A 90 7.89 26.84 -5.26
N PRO A 91 6.58 27.15 -5.21
CA PRO A 91 5.63 26.44 -4.36
C PRO A 91 5.42 24.99 -4.78
N ILE A 92 5.34 24.09 -3.80
CA ILE A 92 5.02 22.67 -3.99
C ILE A 92 3.60 22.42 -3.50
N LEU A 93 2.81 21.75 -4.33
CA LEU A 93 1.48 21.28 -3.98
C LEU A 93 1.56 19.87 -3.37
N ILE A 94 0.98 19.69 -2.18
CA ILE A 94 0.80 18.39 -1.55
C ILE A 94 -0.66 17.97 -1.68
N VAL A 95 -0.95 17.07 -2.62
CA VAL A 95 -2.30 16.55 -2.84
C VAL A 95 -2.51 15.30 -1.99
N GLN A 96 -3.58 15.28 -1.21
CA GLN A 96 -3.92 14.15 -0.36
C GLN A 96 -5.21 13.49 -0.83
N ASP A 97 -5.22 12.16 -0.87
CA ASP A 97 -6.42 11.37 -1.16
C ASP A 97 -6.40 10.04 -0.40
N THR A 98 -7.58 9.44 -0.23
CA THR A 98 -7.76 8.14 0.40
C THR A 98 -8.37 7.15 -0.58
N THR A 99 -7.62 6.13 -0.95
CA THR A 99 -8.05 5.09 -1.90
C THR A 99 -8.34 3.77 -1.19
N GLU A 100 -9.30 3.01 -1.70
CA GLU A 100 -9.68 1.69 -1.19
C GLU A 100 -9.14 0.58 -2.10
N PHE A 101 -8.32 -0.30 -1.55
CA PHE A 101 -7.89 -1.52 -2.21
C PHE A 101 -8.82 -2.67 -1.82
N THR A 102 -9.64 -3.11 -2.76
CA THR A 102 -10.61 -4.19 -2.55
C THR A 102 -10.07 -5.52 -3.07
N TYR A 103 -10.18 -6.58 -2.28
CA TYR A 103 -9.80 -7.94 -2.65
C TYR A 103 -10.99 -8.90 -2.50
N SER A 104 -11.11 -9.84 -3.44
CA SER A 104 -11.97 -11.02 -3.29
C SER A 104 -11.13 -12.18 -2.77
N ARG A 105 -11.46 -12.70 -1.59
CA ARG A 105 -10.70 -13.79 -0.94
C ARG A 105 -11.60 -14.80 -0.26
N THR A 106 -11.16 -16.04 -0.22
CA THR A 106 -11.83 -17.14 0.49
C THR A 106 -11.73 -17.03 2.02
N ARG A 107 -10.69 -16.36 2.54
CA ARG A 107 -10.49 -16.14 3.98
C ARG A 107 -10.45 -14.65 4.27
N LEU A 108 -11.57 -14.10 4.74
CA LEU A 108 -11.76 -12.66 4.92
C LEU A 108 -10.99 -12.08 6.13
N GLY A 109 -10.85 -12.84 7.23
CA GLY A 109 -10.29 -12.34 8.50
C GLY A 109 -8.77 -12.06 8.54
N LYS A 110 -8.07 -12.08 7.40
CA LYS A 110 -6.63 -11.75 7.32
C LYS A 110 -6.37 -10.31 6.84
N ILE A 111 -7.41 -9.62 6.38
CA ILE A 111 -7.37 -8.23 5.89
C ILE A 111 -8.61 -7.53 6.46
N GLY A 112 -8.52 -6.22 6.67
CA GLY A 112 -9.65 -5.41 7.13
C GLY A 112 -10.90 -5.53 6.24
N PHE A 113 -12.04 -5.15 6.79
CA PHE A 113 -13.31 -5.10 6.07
C PHE A 113 -13.54 -3.69 5.55
N THR A 114 -13.97 -3.55 4.30
CA THR A 114 -14.22 -2.22 3.73
C THR A 114 -15.70 -1.91 3.65
N ARG A 115 -16.48 -2.77 2.98
CA ARG A 115 -17.92 -2.59 2.83
C ARG A 115 -18.65 -3.92 2.67
N THR A 116 -19.91 -3.95 3.10
CA THR A 116 -20.84 -5.04 2.77
C THR A 116 -21.77 -4.56 1.66
N VAL A 117 -21.75 -5.23 0.52
CA VAL A 117 -22.60 -4.90 -0.63
C VAL A 117 -23.68 -5.97 -0.80
N ASN A 118 -24.89 -5.54 -1.17
CA ASN A 118 -25.90 -6.48 -1.64
C ASN A 118 -25.51 -6.90 -3.05
N ALA A 119 -25.09 -8.15 -3.23
CA ALA A 119 -24.61 -8.63 -4.52
C ALA A 119 -25.75 -9.20 -5.40
N GLY A 120 -27.00 -8.90 -5.05
CA GLY A 120 -28.22 -9.28 -5.77
C GLY A 120 -29.13 -10.23 -4.99
N GLY A 121 -30.23 -10.62 -5.62
CA GLY A 121 -31.15 -11.63 -5.10
C GLY A 121 -30.89 -12.99 -5.74
N TYR A 122 -30.81 -14.05 -4.94
CA TYR A 122 -30.88 -15.42 -5.46
C TYR A 122 -32.34 -15.78 -5.80
N LYS A 123 -32.56 -16.81 -6.64
CA LYS A 123 -33.88 -17.42 -6.84
C LYS A 123 -34.48 -17.73 -5.46
N ALA A 124 -35.65 -17.16 -5.15
CA ALA A 124 -36.34 -17.14 -3.84
C ALA A 124 -36.21 -15.86 -2.97
N GLY A 125 -35.88 -14.72 -3.57
CA GLY A 125 -36.17 -13.40 -2.95
C GLY A 125 -35.35 -13.04 -1.71
N ARG A 126 -34.27 -13.77 -1.44
CA ARG A 126 -33.30 -13.43 -0.38
C ARG A 126 -32.13 -12.69 -0.99
N SER A 127 -31.84 -11.51 -0.46
CA SER A 127 -30.61 -10.78 -0.76
C SER A 127 -29.42 -11.49 -0.13
N TYR A 128 -28.36 -11.68 -0.91
CA TYR A 128 -27.08 -12.13 -0.36
C TYR A 128 -26.15 -10.93 -0.26
N ALA A 129 -25.67 -10.70 0.97
CA ALA A 129 -24.72 -9.66 1.27
C ALA A 129 -23.31 -10.24 1.15
N VAL A 130 -22.46 -9.64 0.32
CA VAL A 130 -21.05 -9.98 0.19
C VAL A 130 -20.26 -8.92 0.94
N THR A 131 -19.48 -9.37 1.93
CA THR A 131 -18.51 -8.51 2.60
C THR A 131 -17.22 -8.48 1.79
N LEU A 132 -16.86 -7.30 1.32
CA LEU A 132 -15.61 -7.04 0.64
C LEU A 132 -14.51 -6.81 1.69
N CYS A 133 -13.37 -7.47 1.50
CA CYS A 133 -12.18 -7.25 2.33
C CYS A 133 -11.20 -6.35 1.58
N GLY A 134 -10.48 -5.51 2.32
CA GLY A 134 -9.63 -4.51 1.72
C GLY A 134 -8.86 -3.65 2.71
N MET A 135 -8.15 -2.67 2.16
CA MET A 135 -7.35 -1.72 2.93
C MET A 135 -7.63 -0.31 2.42
N LEU A 136 -7.65 0.66 3.33
CA LEU A 136 -7.62 2.07 2.97
C LEU A 136 -6.16 2.53 2.97
N ILE A 137 -5.79 3.24 1.91
CA ILE A 137 -4.49 3.87 1.76
C ILE A 137 -4.74 5.36 1.64
N HIS A 138 -4.38 6.10 2.69
CA HIS A 138 -4.25 7.54 2.61
C HIS A 138 -2.85 7.86 2.08
N SER A 139 -2.76 8.60 0.97
CA SER A 139 -1.49 8.95 0.33
C SER A 139 -1.40 10.43 0.04
N SER A 140 -0.20 10.98 0.20
CA SER A 140 0.14 12.36 -0.19
C SER A 140 1.10 12.33 -1.38
N LEU A 141 0.77 13.07 -2.44
CA LEU A 141 1.57 13.22 -3.66
C LEU A 141 2.06 14.66 -3.78
N ALA A 142 3.38 14.84 -3.91
CA ALA A 142 4.00 16.14 -4.13
C ALA A 142 4.07 16.46 -5.63
N LEU A 143 3.65 17.67 -6.01
CA LEU A 143 3.60 18.17 -7.39
C LEU A 143 4.13 19.61 -7.47
N THR A 144 4.68 20.00 -8.62
CA THR A 144 4.92 21.43 -8.94
C THR A 144 3.63 22.11 -9.38
N LEU A 145 3.62 23.44 -9.51
CA LEU A 145 2.47 24.19 -10.01
C LEU A 145 2.12 23.88 -11.48
N GLU A 146 3.11 23.45 -12.25
CA GLU A 146 2.96 22.98 -13.64
C GLU A 146 2.41 21.55 -13.70
N GLY A 147 2.24 20.89 -12.55
CA GLY A 147 1.72 19.52 -12.45
C GLY A 147 2.78 18.43 -12.58
N ALA A 148 4.07 18.76 -12.52
CA ALA A 148 5.13 17.75 -12.57
C ALA A 148 5.18 16.96 -11.24
N PRO A 149 5.12 15.61 -11.26
CA PRO A 149 5.14 14.82 -10.04
C PRO A 149 6.54 14.70 -9.44
N LEU A 150 6.67 15.10 -8.18
CA LEU A 150 7.91 15.01 -7.40
C LEU A 150 7.98 13.71 -6.59
N GLY A 151 6.85 13.05 -6.36
CA GLY A 151 6.78 11.72 -5.75
C GLY A 151 5.86 11.65 -4.54
N LEU A 152 5.81 10.48 -3.91
CA LEU A 152 5.00 10.23 -2.72
C LEU A 152 5.73 10.71 -1.46
N GLU A 153 5.01 11.36 -0.55
CA GLU A 153 5.57 11.99 0.65
C GLU A 153 5.17 11.25 1.93
N SER A 154 3.92 10.78 2.01
CA SER A 154 3.43 10.04 3.17
C SER A 154 2.35 9.04 2.79
N ARG A 155 2.29 7.94 3.55
CA ARG A 155 1.28 6.90 3.38
C ARG A 155 0.80 6.36 4.72
N GLY A 156 -0.50 6.50 4.98
CA GLY A 156 -1.19 5.87 6.11
C GLY A 156 -1.97 4.65 5.65
N LEU A 157 -1.65 3.47 6.19
CA LEU A 157 -2.49 2.28 6.06
C LEU A 157 -3.48 2.22 7.21
N SER A 158 -4.76 2.04 6.89
CA SER A 158 -5.75 1.64 7.88
C SER A 158 -6.56 0.44 7.39
N GLN A 159 -6.94 -0.40 8.34
CA GLN A 159 -7.83 -1.52 8.13
C GLN A 159 -9.14 -1.20 8.85
N GLY A 160 -10.27 -1.43 8.18
CA GLY A 160 -11.57 -1.32 8.82
C GLY A 160 -11.81 -2.49 9.76
N ASP A 161 -12.29 -2.21 10.96
CA ASP A 161 -12.76 -3.21 11.92
C ASP A 161 -14.02 -3.91 11.40
N GLU A 162 -14.37 -5.05 12.01
CA GLU A 162 -15.54 -5.84 11.63
C GLU A 162 -16.81 -4.97 11.57
N ILE A 163 -17.42 -4.90 10.38
CA ILE A 163 -18.71 -4.21 10.20
C ILE A 163 -19.80 -5.07 10.82
N ARG A 164 -20.03 -4.89 12.13
CA ARG A 164 -21.12 -5.55 12.85
C ARG A 164 -22.45 -4.93 12.39
N LEU A 165 -23.06 -5.51 11.36
CA LEU A 165 -24.44 -5.21 11.01
C LEU A 165 -25.33 -5.52 12.22
N ARG A 166 -25.72 -4.48 12.96
CA ARG A 166 -26.82 -4.56 13.91
C ARG A 166 -28.06 -4.99 13.12
N ARG A 167 -28.37 -6.29 13.14
CA ARG A 167 -29.72 -6.76 12.80
C ARG A 167 -30.67 -6.00 13.73
N ARG A 168 -31.40 -5.01 13.20
CA ARG A 168 -32.57 -4.45 13.87
C ARG A 168 -33.58 -5.60 14.03
N LYS A 169 -33.53 -6.32 15.15
CA LYS A 169 -34.71 -7.00 15.66
C LYS A 169 -35.68 -5.90 16.06
N GLY A 170 -36.77 -5.76 15.31
CA GLY A 170 -37.84 -4.85 15.68
C GLY A 170 -38.33 -5.20 17.08
N LYS A 171 -38.20 -4.26 18.02
CA LYS A 171 -39.03 -4.15 19.22
C LYS A 171 -38.90 -2.77 19.83
N ALA A 172 -39.97 -2.40 20.52
CA ALA A 172 -40.46 -1.06 20.77
C ALA A 172 -39.49 -0.05 21.40
N ARG A 173 -39.80 1.20 21.08
CA ARG A 173 -39.33 2.49 21.61
C ARG A 173 -39.05 2.44 23.13
N ASP A 174 -37.78 2.57 23.51
CA ASP A 174 -37.41 3.12 24.82
C ASP A 174 -36.32 4.20 24.62
N ARG A 175 -36.58 5.37 25.22
CA ARG A 175 -35.67 6.52 25.24
C ARG A 175 -34.70 6.28 26.41
N ARG A 176 -33.41 6.09 26.16
CA ARG A 176 -32.35 6.39 27.14
C ARG A 176 -30.96 6.50 26.49
N SER A 177 -30.18 7.37 27.11
CA SER A 177 -28.90 8.01 26.78
C SER A 177 -27.89 7.28 25.89
N ILE A 178 -27.27 8.07 25.00
CA ILE A 178 -26.06 7.71 24.25
C ILE A 178 -24.92 7.56 25.27
N GLY A 179 -24.51 6.32 25.52
CA GLY A 179 -23.27 6.03 26.23
C GLY A 179 -22.07 6.26 25.31
N GLU A 180 -21.09 6.96 25.83
CA GLU A 180 -19.82 7.30 25.18
C GLU A 180 -19.07 6.03 24.76
N VAL A 181 -18.61 5.97 23.50
CA VAL A 181 -17.76 4.87 23.02
C VAL A 181 -16.30 5.18 23.41
N PRO A 182 -15.56 4.25 24.04
CA PRO A 182 -14.16 4.49 24.36
C PRO A 182 -13.36 4.65 23.08
N ARG A 183 -12.59 5.74 22.96
CA ARG A 183 -11.63 5.91 21.87
C ARG A 183 -10.54 4.85 22.01
N PRO A 184 -10.22 4.07 20.96
CA PRO A 184 -9.05 3.21 21.00
C PRO A 184 -7.79 4.09 21.10
N HIS A 185 -6.90 3.74 22.03
CA HIS A 185 -5.57 4.31 22.10
C HIS A 185 -4.81 3.96 20.81
N CYS A 186 -4.77 4.88 19.85
CA CYS A 186 -3.82 4.84 18.75
C CYS A 186 -2.43 5.17 19.31
N GLY A 187 -1.62 4.13 19.48
CA GLY A 187 -0.20 4.28 19.73
C GLY A 187 0.47 4.97 18.55
N GLY A 188 0.87 6.22 18.76
CA GLY A 188 1.94 6.89 18.01
C GLY A 188 1.52 7.60 16.73
N CYS A 189 1.96 8.85 16.63
CA CYS A 189 2.11 9.63 15.39
C CYS A 189 0.90 10.40 14.84
N TRP A 190 0.00 10.87 15.71
CA TRP A 190 -0.80 12.06 15.43
C TRP A 190 -0.41 13.18 16.41
N ARG A 191 0.76 13.78 16.20
CA ARG A 191 1.07 15.12 16.73
C ARG A 191 1.77 15.93 15.65
N ARG A 192 1.03 16.95 15.19
CA ARG A 192 1.52 18.24 14.67
C ARG A 192 2.14 18.21 13.27
N ILE A 193 1.29 18.45 12.27
CA ILE A 193 1.47 19.57 11.34
C ILE A 193 0.56 20.68 11.85
#